data_AF-A0A660WPF1-F1
#
_entry.id   AF-A0A660WPF1-F1
#
_cell.length_a   1.000
_cell.length_b   1.000
_cell.length_c   1.000
_cell.angle_alpha   90.00
_cell.angle_beta   90.00
_cell.angle_gamma   90.00
#
_symmetry.space_group_name_H-M   'P 1'
#
loop_
_entity.id
_entity.type
_entity.pdbx_description
1 polymer ?
#
loop_
_entity_poly.entity_id
_entity_poly.type
_entity_poly.pdbx_seq_one_letter_code
_entity_poly.pdbx_strand_id
1 'polypeptide(L)'
;MRGEGFLCFDNTYFVKWPPLYPFVLSVLLRAGGDIFYGARILQALLFAGTVLFSGLLFLRNKYSLTSVVLGVSLICFSLPLYTVSLWLWTEPLFLFLLILFFCMFNEFLNFPGYRNLIFSAVVCSLIWLTKYTGVVAVITGLIFILCDRRLKIPQRITMGLIFGMVASFPLGLWIGRNYVLTHTLTGVRVPSDLGLIENIYRSLNVITSWFFPFSL
;
A
#
# COMPACT_ATOMS: atom_id res chain seq x y z
N MET A 1 9.09 18.28 16.69
CA MET A 1 7.76 18.69 16.18
C MET A 1 7.25 19.79 17.09
N ARG A 2 6.87 20.96 16.57
CA ARG A 2 6.33 22.08 17.36
C ARG A 2 4.86 21.89 17.82
N GLY A 3 4.27 20.73 17.58
CA GLY A 3 2.87 20.46 17.94
C GLY A 3 1.84 21.08 17.00
N GLU A 4 2.27 21.75 15.93
CA GLU A 4 1.43 22.52 14.99
C GLU A 4 0.64 21.64 13.99
N GLY A 5 0.71 20.31 14.10
CA GLY A 5 -0.02 19.37 13.26
C GLY A 5 0.62 19.11 11.89
N PHE A 6 -0.20 18.67 10.91
CA PHE A 6 0.23 18.35 9.55
C PHE A 6 0.10 19.57 8.63
N LEU A 7 1.22 20.28 8.45
CA LEU A 7 1.36 21.48 7.63
C LEU A 7 2.36 21.26 6.48
N CYS A 8 2.14 21.97 5.39
CA CYS A 8 3.05 22.09 4.25
C CYS A 8 4.15 23.13 4.53
N PHE A 9 5.16 23.21 3.67
CA PHE A 9 6.25 24.20 3.79
C PHE A 9 5.78 25.66 3.67
N ASP A 10 4.66 25.89 2.99
CA ASP A 10 3.99 27.18 2.85
C ASP A 10 3.01 27.48 4.01
N ASN A 11 3.08 26.70 5.09
CA ASN A 11 2.21 26.80 6.26
C ASN A 11 0.71 26.53 5.99
N THR A 12 0.38 25.97 4.82
CA THR A 12 -0.98 25.49 4.53
C THR A 12 -1.21 24.09 5.10
N TYR A 13 -2.48 23.67 5.21
CA TYR A 13 -2.79 22.32 5.69
C TYR A 13 -2.36 21.25 4.69
N PHE A 14 -1.67 20.22 5.20
CA PHE A 14 -1.29 19.05 4.40
C PHE A 14 -2.52 18.17 4.14
N VAL A 15 -3.07 18.25 2.93
CA VAL A 15 -4.30 17.54 2.53
C VAL A 15 -4.16 16.73 1.23
N LYS A 16 -3.09 16.99 0.46
CA LYS A 16 -2.89 16.39 -0.88
C LYS A 16 -2.45 14.92 -0.82
N TRP A 17 -1.89 14.45 0.29
CA TRP A 17 -1.43 13.08 0.42
C TRP A 17 -1.88 12.46 1.74
N PRO A 18 -1.98 11.13 1.81
CA PRO A 18 -2.18 10.42 3.06
C PRO A 18 -1.00 10.62 4.04
N PRO A 19 -1.24 10.49 5.37
CA PRO A 19 -0.32 10.97 6.38
C PRO A 19 0.77 9.99 6.81
N LEU A 20 0.70 8.70 6.45
CA LEU A 20 1.53 7.68 7.11
C LEU A 20 3.02 7.90 6.87
N TYR A 21 3.42 8.20 5.63
CA TYR A 21 4.84 8.38 5.32
C TYR A 21 5.45 9.64 5.98
N PRO A 22 4.82 10.83 5.90
CA PRO A 22 5.24 11.99 6.70
C PRO A 22 5.28 11.69 8.20
N PHE A 23 4.31 10.94 8.72
CA PHE A 23 4.29 10.53 10.12
C PHE A 23 5.50 9.66 10.46
N VAL A 24 5.81 8.63 9.67
CA VAL A 24 7.00 7.77 9.85
C VAL A 24 8.29 8.59 9.84
N LEU A 25 8.46 9.49 8.87
CA LEU A 25 9.64 10.37 8.81
C LEU A 25 9.75 11.28 10.03
N SER A 26 8.61 11.78 10.52
CA SER A 26 8.57 12.65 11.69
C SER A 26 8.98 11.92 12.98
N VAL A 27 8.67 10.62 13.10
CA VAL A 27 9.13 9.77 14.20
C VAL A 27 10.64 9.54 14.11
N LEU A 28 11.17 9.28 12.91
CA LEU A 28 12.62 9.14 12.69
C LEU A 28 13.38 10.42 13.06
N LEU A 29 12.86 11.58 12.68
CA LEU A 29 13.43 12.88 13.06
C LEU A 29 13.49 13.08 14.58
N ARG A 30 12.46 12.62 15.31
CA ARG A 30 12.42 12.73 16.78
C ARG A 30 13.50 11.86 17.44
N ALA A 31 13.94 10.79 16.79
CA ALA A 31 15.02 9.95 17.30
C ALA A 31 16.41 10.65 17.26
N GLY A 32 16.51 11.88 16.75
CA GLY A 32 17.67 12.75 16.94
C GLY A 32 18.83 12.54 15.96
N GLY A 33 18.65 11.71 14.92
CA GLY A 33 19.64 11.48 13.86
C GLY A 33 19.46 12.37 12.64
N ASP A 34 20.44 12.33 11.74
CA ASP A 34 20.32 12.90 10.38
C ASP A 34 19.15 12.23 9.64
N ILE A 35 18.22 13.06 9.14
CA ILE A 35 17.03 12.60 8.42
C ILE A 35 17.38 11.74 7.20
N PHE A 36 18.44 12.11 6.48
CA PHE A 36 18.85 11.39 5.27
C PHE A 36 19.42 10.03 5.62
N TYR A 37 20.20 9.95 6.70
CA TYR A 37 20.73 8.68 7.19
C TYR A 37 19.62 7.76 7.72
N GLY A 38 18.76 8.28 8.59
CA GLY A 38 17.65 7.51 9.16
C GLY A 38 16.67 7.01 8.08
N ALA A 39 16.38 7.85 7.09
CA ALA A 39 15.52 7.44 6.00
C ALA A 39 16.18 6.45 5.03
N ARG A 40 17.49 6.54 4.78
CA ARG A 40 18.21 5.51 4.02
C ARG A 40 18.13 4.14 4.70
N ILE A 41 18.31 4.10 6.02
CA ILE A 41 18.14 2.87 6.81
C ILE A 41 16.71 2.36 6.68
N LEU A 42 15.71 3.25 6.84
CA LEU A 42 14.31 2.87 6.68
C LEU A 42 14.03 2.26 5.31
N GLN A 43 14.46 2.90 4.22
CA GLN A 43 14.23 2.37 2.87
C GLN A 43 14.94 1.03 2.65
N ALA A 44 16.17 0.87 3.15
CA ALA A 44 16.90 -0.40 3.10
C ALA A 44 16.16 -1.52 3.86
N LEU A 45 15.62 -1.22 5.04
CA LEU A 45 14.83 -2.16 5.83
C LEU A 45 13.52 -2.53 5.15
N LEU A 46 12.82 -1.55 4.55
CA LEU A 46 11.59 -1.79 3.81
C LEU A 46 11.84 -2.64 2.55
N PHE A 47 12.94 -2.38 1.84
CA PHE A 47 13.34 -3.19 0.69
C PHE A 47 13.69 -4.62 1.11
N ALA A 48 14.56 -4.79 2.12
CA ALA A 48 14.92 -6.10 2.65
C ALA A 48 13.69 -6.86 3.18
N GLY A 49 12.79 -6.17 3.87
CA GLY A 49 11.51 -6.72 4.31
C GLY A 49 10.66 -7.18 3.13
N THR A 50 10.54 -6.37 2.07
CA THR A 50 9.77 -6.73 0.87
C THR A 50 10.32 -8.02 0.24
N VAL A 51 11.64 -8.15 0.11
CA VAL A 51 12.31 -9.35 -0.41
C VAL A 51 12.03 -10.56 0.50
N LEU A 52 12.24 -10.40 1.81
CA LEU A 52 12.10 -11.48 2.80
C LEU A 52 10.66 -11.99 2.89
N PHE A 53 9.67 -11.11 3.03
CA PHE A 53 8.26 -11.52 3.12
C PHE A 53 7.73 -12.09 1.80
N SER A 54 8.25 -11.64 0.65
CA SER A 54 7.93 -12.28 -0.63
C SER A 54 8.43 -13.73 -0.69
N GLY A 55 9.66 -13.98 -0.23
CA GLY A 55 10.20 -15.33 -0.10
C GLY A 55 9.40 -16.22 0.86
N LEU A 56 9.01 -15.67 2.03
CA LEU A 56 8.15 -16.37 2.98
C LEU A 56 6.78 -16.71 2.38
N LEU A 57 6.20 -15.81 1.59
CA LEU A 57 4.94 -16.04 0.90
C LEU A 57 5.05 -17.17 -0.12
N PHE A 58 6.15 -17.24 -0.88
CA PHE A 58 6.39 -18.37 -1.80
C PHE A 58 6.54 -19.70 -1.06
N LEU A 59 7.30 -19.73 0.04
CA LEU A 59 7.46 -20.96 0.84
C LEU A 59 6.14 -21.43 1.45
N ARG A 60 5.31 -20.51 1.96
CA ARG A 60 3.99 -20.83 2.54
C ARG A 60 3.03 -21.42 1.52
N ASN A 61 3.12 -20.98 0.27
CA ASN A 61 2.30 -21.51 -0.83
C ASN A 61 2.89 -22.76 -1.50
N LYS A 62 3.88 -23.40 -0.86
CA LYS A 62 4.48 -24.68 -1.28
C LYS A 62 5.07 -24.68 -2.70
N TYR A 63 5.59 -23.54 -3.16
CA TYR A 63 6.38 -23.50 -4.38
C TYR A 63 7.69 -24.30 -4.22
N SER A 64 8.24 -24.81 -5.33
CA SER A 64 9.53 -25.49 -5.32
C SER A 64 10.65 -24.53 -4.89
N LEU A 65 11.70 -25.06 -4.25
CA LEU A 65 12.83 -24.26 -3.79
C LEU A 65 13.47 -23.46 -4.93
N THR A 66 13.54 -24.03 -6.13
CA THR A 66 14.03 -23.35 -7.33
C THR A 66 13.16 -22.16 -7.72
N SER A 67 11.83 -22.30 -7.72
CA SER A 67 10.92 -21.17 -8.00
C SER A 67 11.01 -20.09 -6.93
N VAL A 68 11.19 -20.46 -5.65
CA VAL A 68 11.39 -19.48 -4.56
C VAL A 68 12.69 -18.71 -4.77
N VAL A 69 13.81 -19.40 -5.00
CA VAL A 69 15.12 -18.76 -5.21
C VAL A 69 15.10 -17.85 -6.44
N LEU A 70 14.53 -18.32 -7.56
CA LEU A 70 14.40 -17.50 -8.77
C LEU A 70 13.51 -16.28 -8.52
N GLY A 71 12.34 -16.45 -7.93
CA GLY A 71 11.41 -15.34 -7.64
C GLY A 71 12.01 -14.31 -6.69
N VAL A 72 12.64 -14.74 -5.60
CA VAL A 72 13.31 -13.84 -4.64
C VAL A 72 14.49 -13.12 -5.30
N SER A 73 15.26 -13.81 -6.14
CA SER A 73 16.36 -13.20 -6.90
C SER A 73 15.86 -12.14 -7.86
N LEU A 74 14.78 -12.41 -8.62
CA LEU A 74 14.17 -11.43 -9.52
C LEU A 74 13.68 -10.19 -8.78
N ILE A 75 13.11 -10.33 -7.58
CA ILE A 75 12.68 -9.21 -6.74
C ILE A 75 13.91 -8.45 -6.22
N CYS A 76 14.92 -9.16 -5.70
CA CYS A 76 16.12 -8.57 -5.13
C CYS A 76 16.96 -7.79 -6.16
N PHE A 77 17.03 -8.27 -7.41
CA PHE A 77 17.77 -7.63 -8.50
C PHE A 77 16.87 -6.81 -9.44
N SER A 78 15.61 -6.56 -9.04
CA SER A 78 14.68 -5.75 -9.83
C SER A 78 15.15 -4.29 -9.86
N LEU A 79 15.55 -3.81 -11.05
CA LEU A 79 15.96 -2.42 -11.24
C LEU A 79 14.87 -1.41 -10.79
N PRO A 80 13.58 -1.59 -11.11
CA PRO A 80 12.52 -0.72 -10.60
C PRO A 80 12.40 -0.69 -9.08
N LEU A 81 12.53 -1.83 -8.40
CA LEU A 81 12.43 -1.88 -6.94
C LEU A 81 13.65 -1.26 -6.27
N TYR A 82 14.83 -1.48 -6.86
CA TYR A 82 16.06 -0.86 -6.40
C TYR A 82 16.00 0.67 -6.54
N THR A 83 15.60 1.18 -7.71
CA THR A 83 15.56 2.64 -7.96
C THR A 83 14.59 3.36 -7.02
N VAL A 84 13.37 2.85 -6.82
CA VAL A 84 12.42 3.48 -5.89
C VAL A 84 12.87 3.43 -4.43
N SER A 85 13.71 2.44 -4.07
CA SER A 85 14.25 2.30 -2.72
C SER A 85 15.42 3.24 -2.43
N LEU A 86 16.04 3.82 -3.45
CA LEU A 86 17.09 4.84 -3.29
C LEU A 86 16.53 6.24 -2.95
N TRP A 87 15.28 6.50 -3.32
CA TRP A 87 14.65 7.80 -3.12
C TRP A 87 13.79 7.83 -1.84
N LEU A 88 13.59 9.04 -1.32
CA LEU A 88 12.73 9.36 -0.17
C LEU A 88 11.24 9.32 -0.54
N TRP A 89 10.82 8.21 -1.12
CA TRP A 89 9.50 8.02 -1.70
C TRP A 89 8.64 7.08 -0.84
N THR A 90 7.33 7.18 -1.02
CA THR A 90 6.33 6.36 -0.32
C THR A 90 6.30 4.90 -0.79
N GLU A 91 6.88 4.66 -1.97
CA GLU A 91 6.80 3.44 -2.76
C GLU A 91 7.34 2.22 -2.02
N PRO A 92 8.54 2.26 -1.39
CA PRO A 92 9.05 1.11 -0.64
C PRO A 92 8.16 0.75 0.55
N LEU A 93 7.64 1.76 1.27
CA LEU A 93 6.73 1.53 2.41
C LEU A 93 5.41 0.91 1.93
N PHE A 94 4.84 1.43 0.84
CA PHE A 94 3.62 0.90 0.24
C PHE A 94 3.80 -0.57 -0.17
N LEU A 95 4.89 -0.90 -0.88
CA LEU A 95 5.16 -2.26 -1.36
C LEU A 95 5.40 -3.24 -0.21
N PHE A 96 6.18 -2.83 0.80
CA PHE A 96 6.40 -3.64 2.00
C PHE A 96 5.07 -3.98 2.69
N LEU A 97 4.24 -2.97 2.95
CA LEU A 97 2.93 -3.16 3.58
C LEU A 97 2.00 -4.01 2.71
N LEU A 98 2.08 -3.89 1.39
CA LEU A 98 1.29 -4.70 0.45
C LEU A 98 1.66 -6.19 0.52
N ILE A 99 2.95 -6.51 0.51
CA ILE A 99 3.41 -7.90 0.66
C ILE A 99 3.08 -8.44 2.05
N LEU A 100 3.24 -7.62 3.09
CA LEU A 100 2.85 -7.98 4.45
C LEU A 100 1.34 -8.26 4.56
N PHE A 101 0.51 -7.43 3.91
CA PHE A 101 -0.93 -7.65 3.80
C PHE A 101 -1.23 -9.00 3.18
N PHE A 102 -0.61 -9.34 2.04
CA PHE A 102 -0.83 -10.65 1.42
C PHE A 102 -0.36 -11.81 2.31
N CYS A 103 0.72 -11.66 3.07
CA CYS A 103 1.18 -12.68 4.03
C CYS A 103 0.13 -12.95 5.12
N MET A 104 -0.40 -11.89 5.74
CA MET A 104 -1.41 -11.99 6.80
C MET A 104 -2.77 -12.41 6.26
N PHE A 105 -3.14 -11.90 5.08
CA PHE A 105 -4.40 -12.24 4.43
C PHE A 105 -4.41 -13.69 3.94
N ASN A 106 -3.26 -14.23 3.50
CA ASN A 106 -3.12 -15.66 3.21
C ASN A 106 -3.37 -16.53 4.45
N GLU A 107 -2.95 -16.10 5.64
CA GLU A 107 -3.29 -16.81 6.88
C GLU A 107 -4.79 -16.78 7.17
N PHE A 108 -5.47 -15.65 6.94
CA PHE A 108 -6.93 -15.58 7.02
C PHE A 108 -7.61 -16.50 6.00
N LEU A 109 -7.12 -16.57 4.77
CA LEU A 109 -7.67 -17.46 3.75
C LEU A 109 -7.45 -18.94 4.11
N ASN A 110 -6.36 -19.32 4.75
CA ASN A 110 -6.13 -20.71 5.14
C ASN A 110 -6.89 -21.08 6.42
N PHE A 111 -6.89 -20.18 7.41
CA PHE A 111 -7.52 -20.35 8.71
C PHE A 111 -8.44 -19.15 8.98
N PRO A 112 -9.70 -19.20 8.49
CA PRO A 112 -10.63 -18.09 8.61
C PRO A 112 -10.96 -17.84 10.08
N GLY A 113 -10.62 -16.64 10.55
CA GLY A 113 -10.87 -16.21 11.92
C GLY A 113 -10.82 -14.70 12.05
N TYR A 114 -11.59 -14.15 12.98
CA TYR A 114 -11.67 -12.70 13.20
C TYR A 114 -10.33 -12.07 13.57
N ARG A 115 -9.46 -12.79 14.28
CA ARG A 115 -8.11 -12.32 14.61
C ARG A 115 -7.27 -12.03 13.36
N ASN A 116 -7.20 -12.99 12.43
CA ASN A 116 -6.42 -12.85 11.19
C ASN A 116 -7.05 -11.82 10.24
N LEU A 117 -8.38 -11.74 10.24
CA LEU A 117 -9.13 -10.71 9.51
C LEU A 117 -8.79 -9.31 10.02
N ILE A 118 -8.79 -9.09 11.34
CA ILE A 118 -8.48 -7.78 11.92
C ILE A 118 -7.02 -7.41 11.66
N PHE A 119 -6.06 -8.32 11.83
CA PHE A 119 -4.66 -8.02 11.52
C PHE A 119 -4.47 -7.64 10.05
N SER A 120 -5.04 -8.39 9.12
CA SER A 120 -4.95 -8.06 7.70
C SER A 120 -5.67 -6.74 7.37
N ALA A 121 -6.81 -6.44 7.99
CA ALA A 121 -7.52 -5.18 7.82
C ALA A 121 -6.72 -3.98 8.36
N VAL A 122 -6.04 -4.12 9.50
CA VAL A 122 -5.17 -3.09 10.07
C VAL A 122 -4.00 -2.80 9.12
N VAL A 123 -3.31 -3.84 8.61
CA VAL A 123 -2.23 -3.64 7.64
C VAL A 123 -2.78 -2.99 6.37
N CYS A 124 -3.96 -3.40 5.89
CA CYS A 124 -4.63 -2.80 4.73
C CYS A 124 -4.93 -1.31 4.94
N SER A 125 -5.35 -0.93 6.15
CA SER A 125 -5.56 0.48 6.51
C SER A 125 -4.28 1.31 6.41
N LEU A 126 -3.14 0.73 6.81
CA LEU A 126 -1.84 1.40 6.71
C LEU A 126 -1.43 1.60 5.25
N ILE A 127 -1.68 0.63 4.38
CA ILE A 127 -1.46 0.78 2.92
C ILE A 127 -2.25 1.99 2.41
N TRP A 128 -3.53 2.09 2.73
CA TRP A 128 -4.36 3.20 2.26
C TRP A 128 -3.93 4.56 2.84
N LEU A 129 -3.39 4.57 4.06
CA LEU A 129 -2.78 5.74 4.68
C LEU A 129 -1.39 6.11 4.12
N THR A 130 -0.78 5.28 3.27
CA THR A 130 0.43 5.69 2.52
C THR A 130 0.07 6.37 1.19
N LYS A 131 -0.87 5.80 0.44
CA LYS A 131 -1.27 6.27 -0.89
C LYS A 131 -2.76 6.00 -1.13
N TYR A 132 -3.44 6.91 -1.81
CA TYR A 132 -4.85 6.74 -2.17
C TYR A 132 -5.09 5.53 -3.09
N THR A 133 -4.08 5.07 -3.83
CA THR A 133 -4.11 3.82 -4.60
C THR A 133 -4.23 2.57 -3.72
N GLY A 134 -4.00 2.67 -2.41
CA GLY A 134 -4.22 1.60 -1.45
C GLY A 134 -5.68 1.13 -1.36
N VAL A 135 -6.64 1.91 -1.89
CA VAL A 135 -8.03 1.48 -2.07
C VAL A 135 -8.13 0.14 -2.83
N VAL A 136 -7.20 -0.12 -3.76
CA VAL A 136 -7.16 -1.38 -4.52
C VAL A 136 -6.98 -2.57 -3.58
N ALA A 137 -6.12 -2.48 -2.57
CA ALA A 137 -5.93 -3.56 -1.60
C ALA A 137 -7.20 -3.84 -0.79
N VAL A 138 -7.96 -2.79 -0.44
CA VAL A 138 -9.25 -2.92 0.26
C VAL A 138 -10.26 -3.65 -0.63
N ILE A 139 -10.40 -3.21 -1.89
CA ILE A 139 -11.31 -3.82 -2.86
C ILE A 139 -10.92 -5.28 -3.10
N THR A 140 -9.64 -5.57 -3.30
CA THR A 140 -9.14 -6.94 -3.47
C THR A 140 -9.51 -7.80 -2.26
N GLY A 141 -9.21 -7.35 -1.04
CA GLY A 141 -9.57 -8.09 0.19
C GLY A 141 -11.06 -8.38 0.30
N LEU A 142 -11.91 -7.38 0.01
CA LEU A 142 -13.37 -7.55 -0.01
C LEU A 142 -13.84 -8.57 -1.04
N ILE A 143 -13.30 -8.52 -2.27
CA ILE A 143 -13.64 -9.49 -3.32
C ILE A 143 -13.27 -10.90 -2.85
N PHE A 144 -12.08 -11.12 -2.31
CA PHE A 144 -11.67 -12.43 -1.81
C PHE A 144 -12.57 -12.94 -0.69
N ILE A 145 -12.97 -12.09 0.27
CA ILE A 145 -13.87 -12.47 1.37
C ILE A 145 -15.27 -12.83 0.84
N LEU A 146 -15.84 -12.01 -0.04
CA LEU A 146 -17.20 -12.20 -0.56
C LEU A 146 -17.29 -13.40 -1.52
N CYS A 147 -16.20 -13.70 -2.23
CA CYS A 147 -16.10 -14.85 -3.13
C CYS A 147 -15.67 -16.15 -2.43
N ASP A 148 -15.31 -16.12 -1.14
CA ASP A 148 -14.85 -17.33 -0.43
C ASP A 148 -16.00 -18.32 -0.22
N ARG A 149 -16.03 -19.35 -1.07
CA ARG A 149 -17.09 -20.37 -1.07
C ARG A 149 -17.15 -21.21 0.20
N ARG A 150 -16.08 -21.24 1.00
CA ARG A 150 -16.00 -22.02 2.25
C ARG A 150 -16.81 -21.40 3.39
N LEU A 151 -17.04 -20.09 3.33
CA LEU A 151 -17.83 -19.35 4.31
C LEU A 151 -19.32 -19.38 3.95
N LYS A 152 -20.20 -19.38 4.95
CA LYS A 152 -21.64 -19.15 4.72
C LYS A 152 -21.86 -17.70 4.27
N ILE A 153 -22.88 -17.45 3.45
CA ILE A 153 -23.22 -16.09 2.96
C ILE A 153 -23.26 -15.02 4.09
N PRO A 154 -23.97 -15.22 5.22
CA PRO A 154 -23.99 -14.21 6.28
C PRO A 154 -22.61 -13.97 6.91
N GLN A 155 -21.76 -15.00 6.99
CA GLN A 155 -20.39 -14.86 7.49
C GLN A 155 -19.54 -14.04 6.53
N ARG A 156 -19.69 -14.24 5.21
CA ARG A 156 -18.98 -13.44 4.19
C ARG A 156 -19.34 -11.96 4.30
N ILE A 157 -20.63 -11.65 4.42
CA ILE A 157 -21.10 -10.27 4.57
C ILE A 157 -20.55 -9.68 5.86
N THR A 158 -20.67 -10.39 6.99
CA THR A 158 -20.20 -9.90 8.29
C THR A 158 -18.69 -9.66 8.30
N MET A 159 -17.89 -10.61 7.80
CA MET A 159 -16.44 -10.48 7.71
C MET A 159 -16.03 -9.39 6.72
N GLY A 160 -16.73 -9.27 5.59
CA GLY A 160 -16.51 -8.20 4.61
C GLY A 160 -16.78 -6.82 5.20
N LEU A 161 -17.88 -6.67 5.95
CA LEU A 161 -18.20 -5.43 6.65
C LEU A 161 -17.14 -5.07 7.71
N ILE A 162 -16.74 -6.02 8.54
CA ILE A 162 -15.68 -5.80 9.55
C ILE A 162 -14.38 -5.39 8.87
N PHE A 163 -13.94 -6.13 7.85
CA PHE A 163 -12.73 -5.82 7.10
C PHE A 163 -12.79 -4.43 6.47
N GLY A 164 -13.88 -4.12 5.77
CA GLY A 164 -14.08 -2.84 5.11
C GLY A 164 -14.10 -1.68 6.09
N MET A 165 -14.80 -1.81 7.23
CA MET A 165 -14.84 -0.79 8.27
C MET A 165 -13.45 -0.56 8.88
N VAL A 166 -12.76 -1.63 9.32
CA VAL A 166 -11.44 -1.50 9.94
C VAL A 166 -10.40 -0.94 8.95
N ALA A 167 -10.42 -1.39 7.69
CA ALA A 167 -9.49 -0.93 6.67
C ALA A 167 -9.73 0.54 6.26
N SER A 168 -11.00 0.97 6.16
CA SER A 168 -11.35 2.32 5.73
C SER A 168 -11.34 3.37 6.85
N PHE A 169 -11.55 2.96 8.10
CA PHE A 169 -11.74 3.87 9.23
C PHE A 169 -10.62 4.91 9.39
N PRO A 170 -9.32 4.56 9.39
CA PRO A 170 -8.26 5.53 9.59
C PRO A 170 -8.18 6.58 8.47
N LEU A 171 -8.40 6.16 7.22
CA LEU A 171 -8.42 7.12 6.12
C LEU A 171 -9.70 7.97 6.13
N GLY A 172 -10.83 7.39 6.53
CA GLY A 172 -12.08 8.12 6.72
C GLY A 172 -11.91 9.28 7.71
N LEU A 173 -11.21 9.03 8.84
CA LEU A 173 -10.84 10.08 9.79
C LEU A 173 -9.93 11.15 9.16
N TRP A 174 -8.94 10.74 8.37
CA TRP A 174 -8.04 11.68 7.68
C TRP A 174 -8.78 12.57 6.66
N ILE A 175 -9.64 11.98 5.84
CA ILE A 175 -10.45 12.70 4.86
C ILE A 175 -11.47 13.61 5.56
N GLY A 176 -12.08 13.15 6.64
CA GLY A 176 -12.97 13.96 7.48
C GLY A 176 -12.25 15.18 8.05
N ARG A 177 -11.02 14.99 8.56
CA ARG A 177 -10.14 16.08 9.01
C ARG A 177 -9.83 17.06 7.87
N ASN A 178 -9.54 16.58 6.67
CA ASN A 178 -9.29 17.46 5.51
C ASN A 178 -10.55 18.27 5.16
N TYR A 179 -11.72 17.64 5.15
CA TYR A 179 -12.97 18.33 4.85
C TYR A 179 -13.30 19.43 5.86
N VAL A 180 -13.10 19.17 7.16
CA VAL A 180 -13.33 20.17 8.21
C VAL A 180 -12.38 21.36 8.09
N LEU A 181 -11.12 21.14 7.67
CA LEU A 181 -10.10 22.19 7.62
C LEU A 181 -10.08 23.00 6.32
N THR A 182 -10.37 22.36 5.19
CA THR A 182 -10.17 22.95 3.85
C THR A 182 -11.38 22.82 2.93
N HIS A 183 -12.52 22.31 3.42
CA HIS A 183 -13.72 22.01 2.63
C HIS A 183 -13.46 21.16 1.38
N THR A 184 -12.35 20.42 1.38
CA THR A 184 -11.89 19.57 0.27
C THR A 184 -11.46 18.22 0.83
N LEU A 185 -11.82 17.14 0.16
CA LEU A 185 -11.54 15.79 0.67
C LEU A 185 -10.06 15.40 0.55
N THR A 186 -9.45 15.71 -0.60
CA THR A 186 -8.07 15.32 -0.93
C THR A 186 -7.22 16.50 -1.45
N GLY A 187 -7.61 17.71 -1.06
CA GLY A 187 -7.07 18.97 -1.56
C GLY A 187 -7.56 19.34 -2.96
N VAL A 188 -7.19 20.53 -3.43
CA VAL A 188 -7.45 20.97 -4.81
C VAL A 188 -6.63 20.11 -5.77
N ARG A 189 -7.31 19.48 -6.72
CA ARG A 189 -6.72 18.64 -7.77
C ARG A 189 -6.81 19.36 -9.10
N VAL A 190 -5.74 19.24 -9.89
CA VAL A 190 -5.77 19.64 -11.29
C VAL A 190 -6.65 18.61 -12.01
N PRO A 191 -7.65 19.04 -12.82
CA PRO A 191 -8.43 18.11 -13.62
C PRO A 191 -7.51 17.34 -14.58
N SER A 192 -7.93 16.14 -14.98
CA SER A 192 -7.18 15.42 -16.00
C SER A 192 -7.38 16.10 -17.35
N ASP A 193 -6.28 16.41 -18.03
CA ASP A 193 -6.31 16.91 -19.41
C ASP A 193 -6.74 15.83 -20.42
N LEU A 194 -6.77 14.56 -19.98
CA LEU A 194 -7.03 13.39 -20.84
C LEU A 194 -8.40 12.77 -20.54
N GLY A 195 -9.12 12.42 -21.60
CA GLY A 195 -10.37 11.67 -21.50
C GLY A 195 -10.18 10.20 -21.07
N LEU A 196 -11.26 9.54 -20.69
CA LEU A 196 -11.24 8.12 -20.28
C LEU A 196 -10.71 7.19 -21.38
N ILE A 197 -11.17 7.39 -22.63
CA ILE A 197 -10.78 6.56 -23.77
C ILE A 197 -9.29 6.66 -24.06
N GLU A 198 -8.72 7.87 -23.99
CA GLU A 198 -7.30 8.07 -24.21
C GLU A 198 -6.46 7.43 -23.10
N ASN A 199 -6.91 7.51 -21.84
CA ASN A 199 -6.27 6.81 -20.73
C ASN A 199 -6.30 5.28 -20.92
N ILE A 200 -7.41 4.72 -21.42
CA ILE A 200 -7.50 3.29 -21.74
C ILE A 200 -6.53 2.93 -22.87
N TYR A 201 -6.51 3.71 -23.94
CA TYR A 201 -5.61 3.50 -25.07
C TYR A 201 -4.13 3.54 -24.64
N ARG A 202 -3.73 4.54 -23.85
CA ARG A 202 -2.37 4.62 -23.29
C ARG A 202 -2.05 3.44 -22.39
N SER A 203 -3.00 3.01 -21.56
CA SER A 203 -2.81 1.85 -20.68
C SER A 203 -2.58 0.57 -21.50
N LEU A 204 -3.38 0.38 -22.56
CA LEU A 204 -3.20 -0.74 -23.47
C LEU A 204 -1.87 -0.68 -24.21
N ASN A 205 -1.45 0.49 -24.71
CA ASN A 205 -0.15 0.66 -25.37
C ASN A 205 1.03 0.34 -24.45
N VAL A 206 0.97 0.74 -23.18
CA VAL A 206 1.99 0.36 -22.20
C VAL A 206 2.02 -1.15 -22.01
N ILE A 207 0.87 -1.80 -21.83
CA ILE A 207 0.79 -3.25 -21.68
C ILE A 207 1.33 -3.97 -22.93
N THR A 208 0.95 -3.54 -24.14
CA THR A 208 1.39 -4.19 -25.39
C THR A 208 2.88 -3.98 -25.64
N SER A 209 3.43 -2.81 -25.29
CA SER A 209 4.88 -2.54 -25.41
C SER A 209 5.76 -3.49 -24.59
N TRP A 210 5.22 -4.12 -23.54
CA TRP A 210 5.96 -5.12 -22.77
C TRP A 210 6.13 -6.44 -23.55
N PHE A 211 5.25 -6.72 -24.51
CA PHE A 211 5.29 -7.94 -25.33
C PHE A 211 5.84 -7.68 -26.73
N PHE A 212 5.62 -6.48 -27.26
CA PHE A 212 6.04 -6.07 -28.60
C PHE A 212 6.86 -4.76 -28.51
N PRO A 213 8.20 -4.83 -28.58
CA PRO A 213 9.08 -3.67 -28.40
C PRO A 213 8.94 -2.61 -29.51
N PHE A 214 8.20 -2.89 -30.57
CA PHE A 214 7.81 -1.95 -31.62
C PHE A 214 6.29 -1.76 -31.56
N SER A 215 5.81 -0.70 -30.92
CA SER A 215 4.40 -0.29 -30.99
C SER A 215 4.09 0.35 -32.35
N LEU A 216 2.89 0.08 -32.89
CA LEU A 216 2.27 0.78 -34.03
C LEU A 216 2.14 2.29 -33.79
#